data_AF-A0A1F4VL68-F1
#
_entry.id   AF-A0A1F4VL68-F1
#
_cell.length_a   1.000
_cell.length_b   1.000
_cell.length_c   1.000
_cell.angle_alpha   90.00
_cell.angle_beta   90.00
_cell.angle_gamma   90.00
#
_symmetry.space_group_name_H-M   'P 1'
#
loop_
_entity.id
_entity.type
_entity.pdbx_description
1 polymer ?
#
loop_
_entity_poly.entity_id
_entity_poly.type
_entity_poly.pdbx_seq_one_letter_code
_entity_poly.pdbx_strand_id
1 'polypeptide(L)'
;MGSPAKKVLYIDLGKKTSHVKSDTELQKFIGGVGTGIKLLADNFDTDPVIFSVGPLSGYFPYCSKTSVVTNDNGVIEDLYIGGSLSSRIKFTGMDSIVVHGKSPVPLTLDITDESVVFRDTETELGSLGLPGKRSIMYYDAEERSFLVDKYFAPPESILEKKLLGKNLRNMVVTGSKTYSIKNPEKYGEIFSKLLKQTDMLSVEKGTNPSCTGCPMGCHRSKIGEIGGNVLTHSLVACTFAERIYSDIGTTFSCLSVLGYDYTHEDIENFPELIKKVLEGLG
;
A
#
# COMPACT_ATOMS: atom_id res chain seq x y z
N MET A 1 -15.96 -12.00 16.40
CA MET A 1 -14.86 -12.92 16.03
C MET A 1 -13.90 -12.00 15.30
N GLY A 2 -12.86 -11.54 15.98
CA GLY A 2 -12.07 -10.40 15.52
C GLY A 2 -11.44 -10.62 14.15
N SER A 3 -11.17 -9.53 13.43
CA SER A 3 -10.31 -9.53 12.25
C SER A 3 -9.04 -10.35 12.53
N PRO A 4 -8.47 -11.08 11.56
CA PRO A 4 -7.23 -11.81 11.78
C PRO A 4 -6.07 -10.86 12.11
N ALA A 5 -5.05 -11.35 12.82
CA ALA A 5 -3.82 -10.59 13.10
C ALA A 5 -3.21 -10.10 11.78
N LYS A 6 -2.71 -8.87 11.75
CA LYS A 6 -2.06 -8.34 10.56
C LYS A 6 -0.68 -8.93 10.41
N LYS A 7 -0.30 -9.28 9.18
CA LYS A 7 1.03 -9.85 8.89
C LYS A 7 1.95 -8.78 8.31
N VAL A 8 3.12 -8.63 8.91
CA VAL A 8 4.13 -7.64 8.51
C VAL A 8 5.43 -8.36 8.19
N LEU A 9 5.98 -8.08 7.01
CA LEU A 9 7.30 -8.53 6.60
C LEU A 9 8.34 -7.48 6.97
N TYR A 10 9.28 -7.84 7.82
CA TYR A 10 10.42 -7.01 8.18
C TYR A 10 11.63 -7.44 7.35
N ILE A 11 12.30 -6.48 6.72
CA ILE A 11 13.47 -6.68 5.87
C ILE A 11 14.61 -5.81 6.39
N ASP A 12 15.69 -6.45 6.84
CA ASP A 12 16.94 -5.79 7.19
C ASP A 12 17.89 -5.88 5.98
N LEU A 13 18.09 -4.75 5.30
CA LEU A 13 18.95 -4.67 4.12
C LEU A 13 20.44 -4.84 4.45
N GLY A 14 20.87 -4.46 5.66
CA GLY A 14 22.27 -4.56 6.08
C GLY A 14 22.67 -5.99 6.38
N LYS A 15 21.80 -6.74 7.05
CA LYS A 15 22.00 -8.15 7.37
C LYS A 15 21.53 -9.11 6.27
N LYS A 16 20.78 -8.60 5.28
CA LYS A 16 20.10 -9.40 4.25
C LYS A 16 19.24 -10.50 4.87
N THR A 17 18.50 -10.15 5.90
CA THR A 17 17.56 -11.05 6.60
C THR A 17 16.14 -10.53 6.47
N SER A 18 15.18 -11.45 6.52
CA SER A 18 13.77 -11.10 6.58
C SER A 18 13.00 -12.05 7.50
N HIS A 19 11.91 -11.57 8.08
CA HIS A 19 10.97 -12.39 8.84
C HIS A 19 9.56 -11.81 8.80
N VAL A 20 8.56 -12.67 8.90
CA VAL A 20 7.15 -12.25 8.99
C VAL A 20 6.69 -12.33 10.44
N LYS A 21 6.08 -11.26 10.94
CA LYS A 21 5.44 -11.20 12.26
C LYS A 21 3.95 -11.00 12.08
N SER A 22 3.15 -11.72 12.87
CA SER A 22 1.72 -11.43 13.03
C SER A 22 1.52 -10.54 14.25
N ASP A 23 0.73 -9.48 14.12
CA ASP A 23 0.49 -8.52 15.19
C ASP A 23 -1.01 -8.21 15.33
N THR A 24 -1.56 -8.49 16.50
CA THR A 24 -2.97 -8.25 16.82
C THR A 24 -3.25 -6.80 17.18
N GLU A 25 -2.27 -6.05 17.70
CA GLU A 25 -2.45 -4.63 18.02
C GLU A 25 -2.68 -3.80 16.76
N LEU A 26 -2.08 -4.21 15.64
CA LEU A 26 -2.27 -3.58 14.34
C LEU A 26 -3.71 -3.71 13.80
N GLN A 27 -4.57 -4.53 14.39
CA GLN A 27 -5.99 -4.64 14.01
C GLN A 27 -6.77 -3.37 14.30
N LYS A 28 -6.35 -2.55 15.26
CA LYS A 28 -6.98 -1.25 15.56
C LYS A 28 -6.77 -0.23 14.43
N PHE A 29 -5.79 -0.49 13.57
CA PHE A 29 -5.41 0.40 12.49
C PHE A 29 -5.98 -0.14 11.19
N ILE A 30 -6.99 0.49 10.58
CA ILE A 30 -7.76 -0.06 9.45
C ILE A 30 -6.86 -0.64 8.33
N GLY A 31 -5.84 0.08 7.90
CA GLY A 31 -4.89 -0.33 6.85
C GLY A 31 -4.05 0.83 6.38
N GLY A 32 -3.37 0.66 5.23
CA GLY A 32 -2.72 1.74 4.49
C GLY A 32 -1.90 2.66 5.39
N VAL A 33 -2.14 3.96 5.28
CA VAL A 33 -1.40 4.98 6.06
C VAL A 33 -1.53 4.79 7.57
N GLY A 34 -2.70 4.39 8.10
CA GLY A 34 -2.85 4.21 9.54
C GLY A 34 -2.00 3.06 10.10
N THR A 35 -1.94 1.93 9.39
CA THR A 35 -1.00 0.85 9.76
C THR A 35 0.46 1.28 9.54
N GLY A 36 0.72 2.05 8.49
CA GLY A 36 2.05 2.60 8.19
C GLY A 36 2.58 3.52 9.29
N ILE A 37 1.75 4.46 9.80
CA ILE A 37 2.09 5.38 10.88
C ILE A 37 2.37 4.62 12.18
N LYS A 38 1.55 3.62 12.52
CA LYS A 38 1.82 2.80 13.71
C LYS A 38 3.13 2.02 13.59
N LEU A 39 3.39 1.42 12.43
CA LEU A 39 4.65 0.73 12.17
C LEU A 39 5.84 1.69 12.17
N LEU A 40 5.67 2.93 11.71
CA LEU A 40 6.71 3.96 11.78
C LEU A 40 7.02 4.26 13.25
N ALA A 41 5.98 4.46 14.07
CA ALA A 41 6.15 4.72 15.49
C ALA A 41 6.90 3.58 16.20
N ASP A 42 6.57 2.33 15.89
CA ASP A 42 7.19 1.15 16.50
C ASP A 42 8.64 0.92 16.04
N ASN A 43 9.07 1.55 14.94
CA ASN A 43 10.37 1.32 14.31
C ASN A 43 11.14 2.62 14.04
N PHE A 44 10.79 3.71 14.71
CA PHE A 44 11.20 5.09 14.36
C PHE A 44 12.72 5.24 14.23
N ASP A 45 13.47 4.64 15.17
CA ASP A 45 14.94 4.73 15.24
C ASP A 45 15.67 3.97 14.11
N THR A 46 14.97 3.12 13.36
CA THR A 46 15.57 2.28 12.32
C THR A 46 15.61 2.94 10.94
N ASP A 47 15.09 4.17 10.86
CA ASP A 47 14.86 4.89 9.60
C ASP A 47 14.04 4.06 8.59
N PRO A 48 12.84 3.56 8.95
CA PRO A 48 12.14 2.58 8.13
C PRO A 48 11.44 3.22 6.92
N VAL A 49 11.33 2.47 5.82
CA VAL A 49 10.40 2.74 4.72
C VAL A 49 9.34 1.67 4.74
N ILE A 50 8.09 2.06 4.91
CA ILE A 50 6.98 1.15 5.20
C ILE A 50 6.00 1.17 4.03
N PHE A 51 5.89 0.06 3.32
CA PHE A 51 4.84 -0.15 2.34
C PHE A 51 3.66 -0.82 3.02
N SER A 52 2.49 -0.18 3.02
CA SER A 52 1.29 -0.67 3.68
C SER A 52 0.11 -0.71 2.72
N VAL A 53 -0.73 -1.72 2.88
CA VAL A 53 -1.91 -1.93 2.03
C VAL A 53 -3.21 -1.81 2.81
N GLY A 54 -4.29 -1.49 2.10
CA GLY A 54 -5.60 -1.33 2.69
C GLY A 54 -6.39 -2.64 2.66
N PRO A 55 -7.43 -2.78 3.50
CA PRO A 55 -8.31 -3.93 3.48
C PRO A 55 -9.06 -4.09 2.15
N LEU A 56 -9.21 -3.01 1.38
CA LEU A 56 -9.93 -2.98 0.09
C LEU A 56 -9.02 -3.24 -1.12
N SER A 57 -7.69 -3.31 -0.93
CA SER A 57 -6.70 -3.53 -1.99
C SER A 57 -7.01 -4.79 -2.80
N GLY A 58 -7.25 -4.63 -4.10
CA GLY A 58 -7.53 -5.74 -5.02
C GLY A 58 -8.98 -6.25 -4.98
N TYR A 59 -9.86 -5.64 -4.17
CA TYR A 59 -11.27 -6.03 -4.06
C TYR A 59 -12.21 -4.94 -4.58
N PHE A 60 -12.04 -3.67 -4.16
CA PHE A 60 -12.97 -2.60 -4.55
C PHE A 60 -12.36 -1.64 -5.57
N PRO A 61 -13.20 -0.98 -6.41
CA PRO A 61 -12.72 -0.03 -7.39
C PRO A 61 -12.09 1.18 -6.71
N TYR A 62 -11.17 1.85 -7.40
CA TYR A 62 -10.45 3.04 -6.90
C TYR A 62 -9.54 2.81 -5.68
N CYS A 63 -9.47 1.59 -5.12
CA CYS A 63 -8.61 1.19 -3.99
C CYS A 63 -7.31 0.53 -4.47
N SER A 64 -6.51 1.28 -5.22
CA SER A 64 -5.31 0.76 -5.90
C SER A 64 -4.00 1.30 -5.35
N LYS A 65 -4.04 2.21 -4.37
CA LYS A 65 -2.82 2.89 -3.93
C LYS A 65 -1.97 1.98 -3.06
N THR A 66 -0.66 2.15 -3.15
CA THR A 66 0.29 1.60 -2.18
C THR A 66 0.70 2.75 -1.27
N SER A 67 0.34 2.67 0.01
CA SER A 67 0.77 3.67 0.99
C SER A 67 2.23 3.41 1.34
N VAL A 68 3.03 4.46 1.29
CA VAL A 68 4.41 4.45 1.76
C VAL A 68 4.54 5.48 2.86
N VAL A 69 5.00 5.05 4.03
CA VAL A 69 5.21 5.91 5.19
C VAL A 69 6.68 5.84 5.60
N THR A 70 7.28 6.99 5.86
CA THR A 70 8.69 7.12 6.28
C THR A 70 8.86 8.35 7.16
N ASN A 71 10.00 8.45 7.84
CA ASN A 71 10.47 9.69 8.46
C ASN A 71 11.51 10.35 7.54
N ASP A 72 11.49 11.67 7.38
CA ASP A 72 12.57 12.47 6.81
C ASP A 72 12.97 13.59 7.77
N ASN A 73 14.10 13.42 8.47
CA ASN A 73 14.64 14.41 9.42
C ASN A 73 13.66 14.87 10.51
N GLY A 74 12.84 13.97 11.03
CA GLY A 74 11.83 14.24 12.06
C GLY A 74 10.45 14.57 11.48
N VAL A 75 10.32 14.73 10.17
CA VAL A 75 9.04 14.93 9.50
C VAL A 75 8.50 13.59 9.05
N ILE A 76 7.25 13.28 9.43
CA ILE A 76 6.57 12.07 8.98
C ILE A 76 6.01 12.34 7.58
N GLU A 77 6.39 11.49 6.64
CA GLU A 77 6.03 11.60 5.23
C GLU A 77 5.15 10.42 4.82
N ASP A 78 4.00 10.69 4.22
CA ASP A 78 3.10 9.71 3.63
C ASP A 78 2.83 9.99 2.14
N LEU A 79 3.09 8.99 1.31
CA LEU A 79 2.87 9.06 -0.13
C LEU A 79 2.19 7.82 -0.68
N TYR A 80 1.56 7.95 -1.84
CA TYR A 80 0.67 6.93 -2.38
C TYR A 80 0.94 6.66 -3.85
N ILE A 81 1.40 5.46 -4.18
CA ILE A 81 1.74 5.08 -5.57
C ILE A 81 0.59 4.28 -6.19
N GLY A 82 0.26 4.58 -7.45
CA GLY A 82 -0.73 3.81 -8.24
C GLY A 82 -0.22 2.42 -8.66
N GLY A 83 -0.95 1.79 -9.58
CA GLY A 83 -0.58 0.49 -10.15
C GLY A 83 -1.08 -0.70 -9.34
N SER A 84 -0.35 -1.81 -9.41
CA SER A 84 -0.79 -3.10 -8.86
C SER A 84 -0.06 -3.55 -7.59
N LEU A 85 0.99 -2.82 -7.16
CA LEU A 85 1.86 -3.20 -6.04
C LEU A 85 1.09 -3.51 -4.75
N SER A 86 0.17 -2.62 -4.34
CA SER A 86 -0.70 -2.83 -3.18
C SER A 86 -1.54 -4.11 -3.27
N SER A 87 -2.11 -4.39 -4.44
CA SER A 87 -2.86 -5.64 -4.64
C SER A 87 -1.94 -6.86 -4.56
N ARG A 88 -0.72 -6.77 -5.13
CA ARG A 88 0.24 -7.87 -5.09
C ARG A 88 0.73 -8.15 -3.67
N ILE A 89 1.04 -7.12 -2.88
CA ILE A 89 1.36 -7.25 -1.46
C ILE A 89 0.16 -7.90 -0.73
N LYS A 90 -1.09 -7.45 -0.95
CA LYS A 90 -2.25 -8.10 -0.31
C LYS A 90 -2.37 -9.59 -0.65
N PHE A 91 -2.11 -9.97 -1.90
CA PHE A 91 -2.12 -11.36 -2.35
C PHE A 91 -0.90 -12.19 -1.93
N THR A 92 0.09 -11.61 -1.26
CA THR A 92 1.10 -12.39 -0.51
C THR A 92 0.57 -12.90 0.83
N GLY A 93 -0.56 -12.37 1.31
CA GLY A 93 -1.05 -12.60 2.66
C GLY A 93 -0.51 -11.65 3.71
N MET A 94 0.19 -10.60 3.30
CA MET A 94 0.78 -9.59 4.18
C MET A 94 0.03 -8.27 4.04
N ASP A 95 0.02 -7.50 5.12
CA ASP A 95 -0.61 -6.18 5.18
C ASP A 95 0.43 -5.04 5.10
N SER A 96 1.70 -5.33 5.40
CA SER A 96 2.78 -4.35 5.28
C SER A 96 4.16 -4.99 5.07
N ILE A 97 5.07 -4.21 4.49
CA ILE A 97 6.50 -4.49 4.36
C ILE A 97 7.26 -3.34 5.00
N VAL A 98 8.08 -3.63 6.01
CA VAL A 98 8.96 -2.68 6.69
C VAL A 98 10.39 -2.93 6.20
N VAL A 99 10.96 -1.95 5.49
CA VAL A 99 12.33 -2.01 4.99
C VAL A 99 13.21 -1.07 5.81
N HIS A 100 14.27 -1.60 6.42
CA HIS A 100 15.20 -0.80 7.22
C HIS A 100 16.66 -1.23 7.00
N GLY A 101 17.58 -0.49 7.62
CA GLY A 101 19.01 -0.67 7.41
C GLY A 101 19.46 -0.20 6.03
N LYS A 102 20.72 -0.48 5.69
CA LYS A 102 21.35 -0.12 4.41
C LYS A 102 22.21 -1.29 3.94
N SER A 103 22.01 -1.72 2.70
CA SER A 103 22.88 -2.73 2.10
C SER A 103 24.26 -2.14 1.78
N PRO A 104 25.36 -2.88 1.95
CA PRO A 104 26.70 -2.42 1.54
C PRO A 104 26.82 -2.21 0.02
N VAL A 105 26.01 -2.89 -0.78
CA VAL A 105 25.97 -2.79 -2.24
C VAL A 105 24.53 -2.62 -2.75
N PRO A 106 24.30 -1.97 -3.91
CA PRO A 106 22.98 -1.95 -4.55
C PRO A 106 22.37 -3.34 -4.67
N LEU A 107 21.06 -3.48 -4.42
CA LEU A 107 20.38 -4.77 -4.52
C LEU A 107 18.95 -4.66 -5.07
N THR A 108 18.44 -5.84 -5.44
CA THR A 108 17.05 -6.11 -5.81
C THR A 108 16.41 -7.03 -4.75
N LEU A 109 15.18 -6.72 -4.32
CA LEU A 109 14.37 -7.63 -3.52
C LEU A 109 13.42 -8.42 -4.43
N ASP A 110 13.45 -9.74 -4.34
CA ASP A 110 12.53 -10.67 -5.00
C ASP A 110 11.66 -11.32 -3.93
N ILE A 111 10.44 -10.82 -3.77
CA ILE A 111 9.49 -11.20 -2.73
C ILE A 111 8.42 -12.08 -3.35
N THR A 112 8.32 -13.33 -2.91
CA THR A 112 7.26 -14.26 -3.31
C THR A 112 6.56 -14.78 -2.07
N ASP A 113 5.29 -14.38 -1.91
CA ASP A 113 4.51 -14.55 -0.69
C ASP A 113 5.28 -14.05 0.54
N GLU A 114 5.66 -14.94 1.46
CA GLU A 114 6.36 -14.60 2.70
C GLU A 114 7.91 -14.75 2.58
N SER A 115 8.42 -15.16 1.41
CA SER A 115 9.85 -15.38 1.17
C SER A 115 10.50 -14.19 0.47
N VAL A 116 11.71 -13.84 0.90
CA VAL A 116 12.53 -12.76 0.31
C VAL A 116 13.86 -13.32 -0.17
N VAL A 117 14.20 -13.06 -1.42
CA VAL A 117 15.53 -13.32 -1.98
C VAL A 117 16.20 -12.00 -2.32
N PHE A 118 17.41 -11.81 -1.80
CA PHE A 118 18.24 -10.64 -2.09
C PHE A 118 19.08 -10.93 -3.33
N ARG A 119 18.86 -10.16 -4.39
CA ARG A 119 19.45 -10.35 -5.72
C ARG A 119 20.37 -9.19 -6.10
N ASP A 120 21.23 -9.42 -7.07
CA ASP A 120 22.01 -8.35 -7.70
C ASP A 120 21.11 -7.43 -8.52
N THR A 121 21.54 -6.18 -8.74
CA THR A 121 20.84 -5.20 -9.58
C THR A 121 20.87 -5.53 -11.07
N GLU A 122 21.82 -6.32 -11.55
CA GLU A 122 21.90 -6.79 -12.95
C GLU A 122 20.88 -7.89 -13.27
N THR A 123 20.17 -8.39 -12.25
CA THR A 123 19.15 -9.44 -12.44
C THR A 123 18.04 -8.95 -13.36
N GLU A 124 17.73 -9.73 -14.41
CA GLU A 124 16.64 -9.43 -15.33
C GLU A 124 15.29 -9.45 -14.59
N LEU A 125 14.73 -8.28 -14.28
CA LEU A 125 13.49 -8.14 -13.50
C LEU A 125 12.29 -8.87 -14.13
N GLY A 126 12.26 -9.00 -15.46
CA GLY A 126 11.22 -9.72 -16.19
C GLY A 126 11.21 -11.24 -15.95
N SER A 127 12.34 -11.80 -15.51
CA SER A 127 12.49 -13.22 -15.16
C SER A 127 12.06 -13.53 -13.72
N LEU A 128 11.93 -12.51 -12.87
CA LEU A 128 11.58 -12.65 -11.45
C LEU A 128 10.07 -12.74 -11.22
N GLY A 129 9.69 -13.43 -10.15
CA GLY A 129 8.29 -13.61 -9.78
C GLY A 129 7.46 -14.40 -10.79
N LEU A 130 6.15 -14.44 -10.57
CA LEU A 130 5.22 -15.17 -11.44
C LEU A 130 4.51 -14.20 -12.40
N PRO A 131 4.60 -14.39 -13.73
CA PRO A 131 3.86 -13.60 -14.72
C PRO A 131 2.36 -13.53 -14.38
N GLY A 132 1.77 -12.34 -14.47
CA GLY A 132 0.37 -12.08 -14.13
C GLY A 132 0.04 -12.02 -12.62
N LYS A 133 0.97 -12.42 -11.75
CA LYS A 133 0.83 -12.37 -10.29
C LYS A 133 1.87 -11.49 -9.60
N ARG A 134 2.67 -10.75 -10.37
CA ARG A 134 3.74 -9.88 -9.86
C ARG A 134 3.48 -8.40 -10.14
N SER A 135 4.13 -7.56 -9.34
CA SER A 135 4.33 -6.13 -9.58
C SER A 135 5.82 -5.83 -9.44
N ILE A 136 6.33 -4.91 -10.25
CA ILE A 136 7.74 -4.55 -10.29
C ILE A 136 7.86 -3.07 -9.99
N MET A 137 8.56 -2.72 -8.92
CA MET A 137 9.03 -1.37 -8.63
C MET A 137 10.53 -1.31 -8.91
N TYR A 138 10.98 -0.38 -9.74
CA TYR A 138 12.39 -0.21 -10.07
C TYR A 138 12.75 1.26 -10.22
N TYR A 139 13.98 1.61 -9.90
CA TYR A 139 14.48 2.96 -10.14
C TYR A 139 14.81 3.13 -11.63
N ASP A 140 14.13 4.05 -12.29
CA ASP A 140 14.39 4.44 -13.67
C ASP A 140 15.36 5.63 -13.70
N ALA A 141 16.51 5.46 -14.34
CA ALA A 141 17.55 6.48 -14.37
C ALA A 141 17.22 7.66 -15.29
N GLU A 142 16.41 7.45 -16.32
CA GLU A 142 16.01 8.48 -17.28
C GLU A 142 14.95 9.39 -16.67
N GLU A 143 13.91 8.78 -16.07
CA GLU A 143 12.85 9.50 -15.36
C GLU A 143 13.30 9.99 -13.97
N ARG A 144 14.47 9.52 -13.49
CA ARG A 144 15.04 9.81 -12.16
C ARG A 144 14.06 9.55 -11.02
N SER A 145 13.25 8.51 -11.17
CA SER A 145 12.18 8.17 -10.23
C SER A 145 11.95 6.66 -10.17
N PHE A 146 11.37 6.19 -9.07
CA PHE A 146 10.86 4.83 -9.00
C PHE A 146 9.61 4.67 -9.86
N LEU A 147 9.58 3.65 -10.73
CA LEU A 147 8.40 3.28 -11.50
C LEU A 147 7.85 1.95 -11.01
N VAL A 148 6.56 1.93 -10.68
CA VAL A 148 5.75 0.74 -10.47
C VAL A 148 5.09 0.36 -11.79
N ASP A 149 5.25 -0.90 -12.18
CA ASP A 149 4.67 -1.49 -13.39
C ASP A 149 4.93 -0.66 -14.66
N LYS A 150 6.14 -0.10 -14.74
CA LYS A 150 6.68 0.73 -15.85
C LYS A 150 6.03 2.10 -16.06
N TYR A 151 5.05 2.50 -15.23
CA TYR A 151 4.27 3.72 -15.50
C TYR A 151 4.03 4.58 -14.27
N PHE A 152 3.72 3.97 -13.12
CA PHE A 152 3.26 4.69 -11.94
C PHE A 152 4.44 5.16 -11.10
N ALA A 153 4.60 6.47 -10.94
CA ALA A 153 5.66 7.07 -10.15
C ALA A 153 5.15 7.51 -8.76
N PRO A 154 6.00 7.51 -7.72
CA PRO A 154 5.71 8.23 -6.49
C PRO A 154 5.58 9.73 -6.78
N PRO A 155 4.91 10.47 -5.89
CA PRO A 155 5.01 11.91 -5.87
C PRO A 155 6.32 12.34 -5.20
N GLU A 156 6.84 13.49 -5.61
CA GLU A 156 8.08 14.07 -5.09
C GLU A 156 9.28 13.11 -5.17
N SER A 157 10.33 13.34 -4.37
CA SER A 157 11.59 12.57 -4.44
C SER A 157 12.00 11.92 -3.12
N ILE A 158 11.08 11.86 -2.15
CA ILE A 158 11.35 11.31 -0.82
C ILE A 158 11.63 9.81 -0.95
N LEU A 159 10.82 9.07 -1.72
CA LEU A 159 11.03 7.63 -1.88
C LEU A 159 12.41 7.31 -2.49
N GLU A 160 12.80 8.09 -3.50
CA GLU A 160 14.11 8.04 -4.14
C GLU A 160 15.21 8.28 -3.11
N LYS A 161 15.13 9.38 -2.35
CA LYS A 161 16.10 9.71 -1.29
C LYS A 161 16.26 8.54 -0.31
N LYS A 162 15.14 7.96 0.17
CA LYS A 162 15.17 6.88 1.17
C LYS A 162 15.73 5.57 0.59
N LEU A 163 15.15 5.06 -0.49
CA LEU A 163 15.50 3.73 -0.99
C LEU A 163 16.89 3.70 -1.63
N LEU A 164 17.25 4.73 -2.41
CA LEU A 164 18.58 4.82 -3.00
C LEU A 164 19.65 5.01 -1.93
N GLY A 165 19.37 5.81 -0.89
CA GLY A 165 20.26 5.96 0.27
C GLY A 165 20.53 4.65 1.00
N LYS A 166 19.57 3.72 0.96
CA LYS A 166 19.64 2.36 1.52
C LYS A 166 20.19 1.30 0.56
N ASN A 167 20.58 1.70 -0.66
CA ASN A 167 21.02 0.81 -1.74
C ASN A 167 19.95 -0.18 -2.24
N LEU A 168 18.65 0.12 -2.04
CA LEU A 168 17.56 -0.63 -2.67
C LEU A 168 17.23 -0.03 -4.04
N ARG A 169 17.41 -0.79 -5.12
CA ARG A 169 17.15 -0.32 -6.48
C ARG A 169 15.86 -0.86 -7.06
N ASN A 170 15.52 -2.11 -6.74
CA ASN A 170 14.37 -2.79 -7.31
C ASN A 170 13.66 -3.64 -6.26
N MET A 171 12.34 -3.77 -6.38
CA MET A 171 11.51 -4.65 -5.59
C MET A 171 10.48 -5.32 -6.50
N VAL A 172 10.54 -6.63 -6.60
CA VAL A 172 9.56 -7.48 -7.29
C VAL A 172 8.72 -8.16 -6.23
N VAL A 173 7.39 -7.99 -6.29
CA VAL A 173 6.46 -8.59 -5.34
C VAL A 173 5.50 -9.52 -6.09
N THR A 174 5.50 -10.79 -5.72
CA THR A 174 4.60 -11.82 -6.24
C THR A 174 3.67 -12.30 -5.13
N GLY A 175 2.38 -12.04 -5.30
CA GLY A 175 1.33 -12.55 -4.42
C GLY A 175 0.57 -13.69 -5.08
N SER A 176 0.65 -14.90 -4.52
CA SER A 176 0.06 -16.10 -5.10
C SER A 176 -1.22 -16.56 -4.43
N LYS A 177 -1.51 -16.05 -3.21
CA LYS A 177 -2.65 -16.44 -2.39
C LYS A 177 -3.97 -15.98 -3.01
N THR A 178 -5.00 -16.78 -2.76
CA THR A 178 -6.39 -16.52 -3.14
C THR A 178 -7.23 -16.28 -1.90
N TYR A 179 -8.32 -15.54 -2.06
CA TYR A 179 -9.25 -15.24 -0.99
C TYR A 179 -10.67 -15.48 -1.44
N SER A 180 -11.48 -16.09 -0.57
CA SER A 180 -12.89 -16.33 -0.79
C SER A 180 -13.73 -15.28 -0.06
N ILE A 181 -14.62 -14.62 -0.78
CA ILE A 181 -15.59 -13.70 -0.20
C ILE A 181 -16.79 -14.51 0.31
N LYS A 182 -17.13 -14.37 1.59
CA LYS A 182 -18.19 -15.16 2.25
C LYS A 182 -19.56 -14.96 1.61
N ASN A 183 -19.88 -13.74 1.19
CA ASN A 183 -21.13 -13.40 0.52
C ASN A 183 -20.84 -12.72 -0.84
N PRO A 184 -20.66 -13.50 -1.91
CA PRO A 184 -20.28 -12.96 -3.23
C PRO A 184 -21.39 -12.14 -3.88
N GLU A 185 -22.66 -12.45 -3.62
CA GLU A 185 -23.82 -11.70 -4.14
C GLU A 185 -23.84 -10.28 -3.59
N LYS A 186 -23.85 -10.14 -2.26
CA LYS A 186 -23.79 -8.83 -1.60
C LYS A 186 -22.54 -8.03 -1.98
N TYR A 187 -21.40 -8.72 -2.11
CA TYR A 187 -20.18 -8.07 -2.58
C TYR A 187 -20.34 -7.54 -4.02
N GLY A 188 -20.90 -8.34 -4.92
CA GLY A 188 -21.15 -7.95 -6.31
C GLY A 188 -22.08 -6.74 -6.44
N GLU A 189 -23.10 -6.66 -5.60
CA GLU A 189 -23.99 -5.49 -5.51
C GLU A 189 -23.24 -4.21 -5.11
N ILE A 190 -22.46 -4.28 -4.02
CA ILE A 190 -21.67 -3.14 -3.52
C ILE A 190 -20.64 -2.73 -4.58
N PHE A 191 -19.88 -3.69 -5.12
CA PHE A 191 -18.87 -3.44 -6.15
C PHE A 191 -19.47 -2.75 -7.37
N SER A 192 -20.59 -3.27 -7.89
CA SER A 192 -21.25 -2.73 -9.07
C SER A 192 -21.82 -1.33 -8.84
N LYS A 193 -22.32 -1.07 -7.62
CA LYS A 193 -22.77 0.26 -7.22
C LYS A 193 -21.61 1.24 -7.21
N LEU A 194 -20.50 0.90 -6.54
CA LEU A 194 -19.33 1.80 -6.42
C LEU A 194 -18.66 2.04 -7.77
N LEU A 195 -18.51 1.03 -8.62
CA LEU A 195 -17.86 1.16 -9.93
C LEU A 195 -18.57 2.19 -10.85
N LYS A 196 -19.87 2.39 -10.65
CA LYS A 196 -20.69 3.34 -11.43
C LYS A 196 -20.59 4.78 -10.94
N GLN A 197 -20.03 5.03 -9.75
CA GLN A 197 -19.96 6.35 -9.12
C GLN A 197 -18.78 7.18 -9.67
N THR A 198 -18.58 7.18 -10.99
CA THR A 198 -17.49 7.95 -11.61
C THR A 198 -17.69 9.45 -11.49
N ASP A 199 -18.93 9.90 -11.34
CA ASP A 199 -19.34 11.29 -11.08
C ASP A 199 -18.96 11.79 -9.67
N MET A 200 -18.79 10.85 -8.73
CA MET A 200 -18.31 11.14 -7.37
C MET A 200 -16.81 11.37 -7.31
N LEU A 201 -16.06 11.13 -8.40
CA LEU A 201 -14.64 11.38 -8.45
C LEU A 201 -14.34 12.87 -8.69
N SER A 202 -13.33 13.41 -8.02
CA SER A 202 -12.87 14.80 -8.23
C SER A 202 -11.82 14.92 -9.36
N VAL A 203 -11.78 13.94 -10.26
CA VAL A 203 -10.87 13.90 -11.41
C VAL A 203 -11.61 13.50 -12.68
N GLU A 204 -11.20 14.09 -13.80
CA GLU A 204 -11.77 13.78 -15.11
C GLU A 204 -11.18 12.49 -15.70
N LYS A 205 -12.04 11.77 -16.43
CA LYS A 205 -11.65 10.61 -17.22
C LYS A 205 -10.61 11.03 -18.27
N GLY A 206 -9.60 10.19 -18.49
CA GLY A 206 -8.54 10.44 -19.46
C GLY A 206 -8.29 9.24 -20.36
N THR A 207 -7.17 9.29 -21.08
CA THR A 207 -6.66 8.20 -21.94
C THR A 207 -5.42 7.52 -21.36
N ASN A 208 -5.00 7.92 -20.15
CA ASN A 208 -3.83 7.34 -19.50
C ASN A 208 -4.12 5.90 -19.02
N PRO A 209 -3.09 5.05 -18.88
CA PRO A 209 -3.20 3.79 -18.15
C PRO A 209 -3.90 3.97 -16.80
N SER A 210 -4.90 3.12 -16.52
CA SER A 210 -5.62 3.14 -15.26
C SER A 210 -4.87 2.37 -14.17
N CYS A 211 -5.01 2.82 -12.93
CA CYS A 211 -4.61 2.00 -11.79
C CYS A 211 -5.51 0.75 -11.68
N THR A 212 -5.04 -0.29 -11.00
CA THR A 212 -5.78 -1.56 -10.87
C THR A 212 -7.19 -1.35 -10.32
N GLY A 213 -8.20 -1.85 -11.02
CA GLY A 213 -9.61 -1.74 -10.60
C GLY A 213 -10.26 -0.37 -10.81
N CYS A 214 -9.57 0.60 -11.43
CA CYS A 214 -10.14 1.92 -11.73
C CYS A 214 -10.65 2.00 -13.19
N PRO A 215 -11.91 2.39 -13.44
CA PRO A 215 -12.46 2.56 -14.79
C PRO A 215 -12.08 3.89 -15.48
N MET A 216 -11.35 4.79 -14.80
CA MET A 216 -11.20 6.18 -15.27
C MET A 216 -10.02 6.44 -16.20
N GLY A 217 -8.87 5.77 -16.03
CA GLY A 217 -7.65 6.10 -16.78
C GLY A 217 -7.32 7.60 -16.76
N CYS A 218 -7.49 8.24 -15.59
CA CYS A 218 -7.51 9.70 -15.48
C CYS A 218 -6.16 10.34 -15.80
N HIS A 219 -6.16 11.64 -16.12
CA HIS A 219 -4.93 12.37 -16.44
C HIS A 219 -3.92 12.43 -15.28
N ARG A 220 -4.35 12.13 -14.04
CA ARG A 220 -3.52 12.09 -12.84
C ARG A 220 -2.95 10.71 -12.51
N SER A 221 -3.21 9.67 -13.33
CA SER A 221 -2.84 8.30 -12.97
C SER A 221 -1.33 8.04 -12.93
N LYS A 222 -0.50 8.78 -13.69
CA LYS A 222 0.96 8.56 -13.75
C LYS A 222 1.65 8.84 -12.41
N ILE A 223 1.29 9.94 -11.75
CA ILE A 223 1.97 10.42 -10.54
C ILE A 223 1.13 10.10 -9.31
N GLY A 224 1.78 9.65 -8.24
CA GLY A 224 1.16 9.37 -6.96
C GLY A 224 0.58 10.59 -6.23
N GLU A 225 0.07 10.35 -5.03
CA GLU A 225 -0.60 11.35 -4.18
C GLU A 225 0.18 11.55 -2.87
N ILE A 226 0.09 12.74 -2.27
CA ILE A 226 0.70 13.08 -0.97
C ILE A 226 -0.38 13.60 -0.04
N GLY A 227 -0.36 13.13 1.20
CA GLY A 227 -1.33 13.50 2.24
C GLY A 227 -2.78 13.25 1.81
N GLY A 228 -3.71 13.81 2.58
CA GLY A 228 -5.15 13.72 2.33
C GLY A 228 -5.92 13.13 3.49
N ASN A 229 -7.09 12.56 3.20
CA ASN A 229 -7.94 11.99 4.21
C ASN A 229 -7.40 10.63 4.71
N VAL A 230 -7.03 10.60 6.00
CA VAL A 230 -6.43 9.42 6.64
C VAL A 230 -7.28 8.14 6.53
N LEU A 231 -8.61 8.25 6.55
CA LEU A 231 -9.49 7.10 6.40
C LEU A 231 -9.43 6.57 4.97
N THR A 232 -9.61 7.46 3.98
CA THR A 232 -9.53 7.14 2.54
C THR A 232 -8.22 6.42 2.21
N HIS A 233 -7.09 6.96 2.68
CA HIS A 233 -5.78 6.37 2.41
C HIS A 233 -5.44 5.13 3.25
N SER A 234 -6.10 4.94 4.39
CA SER A 234 -6.01 3.68 5.14
C SER A 234 -6.75 2.53 4.45
N LEU A 235 -7.75 2.86 3.63
CA LEU A 235 -8.38 1.93 2.68
C LEU A 235 -7.58 1.80 1.38
N VAL A 236 -6.51 2.60 1.23
CA VAL A 236 -5.74 2.85 -0.01
C VAL A 236 -6.59 3.26 -1.21
N ALA A 237 -7.71 3.92 -0.93
CA ALA A 237 -8.49 4.60 -1.95
C ALA A 237 -7.69 5.79 -2.51
N CYS A 238 -7.86 6.02 -3.82
CA CYS A 238 -7.39 7.21 -4.49
C CYS A 238 -8.00 8.47 -3.85
N THR A 239 -7.21 9.52 -3.64
CA THR A 239 -7.70 10.81 -3.11
C THR A 239 -8.90 11.34 -3.91
N PHE A 240 -8.92 11.11 -5.23
CA PHE A 240 -10.03 11.55 -6.07
C PHE A 240 -11.35 10.80 -5.79
N ALA A 241 -11.29 9.64 -5.12
CA ALA A 241 -12.43 8.87 -4.65
C ALA A 241 -12.78 9.15 -3.18
N GLU A 242 -12.23 10.20 -2.57
CA GLU A 242 -12.48 10.53 -1.17
C GLU A 242 -13.97 10.65 -0.86
N ARG A 243 -14.78 11.31 -1.71
CA ARG A 243 -16.23 11.45 -1.50
C ARG A 243 -16.98 10.12 -1.39
N ILE A 244 -16.40 9.03 -1.89
CA ILE A 244 -16.95 7.67 -1.79
C ILE A 244 -16.47 7.01 -0.50
N TYR A 245 -15.16 7.07 -0.23
CA TYR A 245 -14.52 6.27 0.81
C TYR A 245 -14.32 6.99 2.15
N SER A 246 -14.63 8.28 2.25
CA SER A 246 -14.78 8.97 3.53
C SER A 246 -16.19 8.81 4.12
N ASP A 247 -17.15 8.28 3.35
CA ASP A 247 -18.48 7.93 3.86
C ASP A 247 -18.41 6.68 4.75
N ILE A 248 -18.81 6.84 6.01
CA ILE A 248 -18.72 5.79 7.03
C ILE A 248 -19.55 4.57 6.65
N GLY A 249 -20.77 4.75 6.13
CA GLY A 249 -21.67 3.66 5.77
C GLY A 249 -21.14 2.83 4.59
N THR A 250 -20.57 3.49 3.59
CA THR A 250 -19.90 2.86 2.45
C THR A 250 -18.68 2.08 2.90
N THR A 251 -17.81 2.70 3.71
CA THR A 251 -16.61 2.06 4.26
C THR A 251 -16.96 0.84 5.11
N PHE A 252 -17.91 0.98 6.04
CA PHE A 252 -18.41 -0.12 6.86
C PHE A 252 -18.93 -1.27 6.00
N SER A 253 -19.75 -0.98 4.98
CA SER A 253 -20.31 -2.00 4.09
C SER A 253 -19.22 -2.78 3.34
N CYS A 254 -18.19 -2.09 2.85
CA CYS A 254 -17.06 -2.70 2.16
C CYS A 254 -16.23 -3.58 3.10
N LEU A 255 -15.91 -3.08 4.30
CA LEU A 255 -15.15 -3.82 5.30
C LEU A 255 -15.90 -5.07 5.78
N SER A 256 -17.19 -4.90 6.11
CA SER A 256 -18.05 -5.97 6.61
C SER A 256 -18.22 -7.11 5.60
N VAL A 257 -18.42 -6.81 4.30
CA VAL A 257 -18.59 -7.86 3.29
C VAL A 257 -17.30 -8.64 3.02
N LEU A 258 -16.14 -8.02 3.24
CA LEU A 258 -14.84 -8.70 3.22
C LEU A 258 -14.53 -9.43 4.53
N GLY A 259 -15.38 -9.32 5.54
CA GLY A 259 -15.28 -10.04 6.80
C GLY A 259 -14.40 -9.37 7.87
N TYR A 260 -14.13 -8.07 7.73
CA TYR A 260 -13.47 -7.29 8.79
C TYR A 260 -14.49 -6.89 9.87
N ASP A 261 -14.09 -6.99 11.13
CA ASP A 261 -14.92 -6.78 12.32
C ASP A 261 -14.75 -5.34 12.86
N TYR A 262 -14.98 -4.33 12.02
CA TYR A 262 -15.00 -2.91 12.42
C TYR A 262 -16.43 -2.40 12.57
N THR A 263 -16.70 -1.66 13.63
CA THR A 263 -17.98 -0.95 13.85
C THR A 263 -17.98 0.42 13.17
N HIS A 264 -19.15 1.08 13.12
CA HIS A 264 -19.22 2.47 12.65
C HIS A 264 -18.40 3.40 13.56
N GLU A 265 -18.46 3.16 14.89
CA GLU A 265 -17.71 3.92 15.89
C GLU A 265 -16.20 3.76 15.71
N ASP A 266 -15.70 2.56 15.39
CA ASP A 266 -14.28 2.35 15.09
C ASP A 266 -13.81 3.19 13.91
N ILE A 267 -14.64 3.28 12.85
CA ILE A 267 -14.33 4.02 11.63
C ILE A 267 -14.42 5.54 11.87
N GLU A 268 -15.42 5.99 12.62
CA GLU A 268 -15.60 7.41 13.00
C GLU A 268 -14.47 7.92 13.89
N ASN A 269 -14.03 7.11 14.86
CA ASN A 269 -12.95 7.47 15.79
C ASN A 269 -11.54 7.25 15.22
N PHE A 270 -11.42 6.64 14.04
CA PHE A 270 -10.14 6.28 13.45
C PHE A 270 -9.19 7.47 13.23
N PRO A 271 -9.62 8.65 12.73
CA PRO A 271 -8.72 9.81 12.61
C PRO A 271 -8.12 10.26 13.94
N GLU A 272 -8.90 10.23 15.02
CA GLU A 272 -8.44 10.60 16.37
C GLU A 272 -7.45 9.57 16.92
N LEU A 273 -7.63 8.28 16.62
CA LEU A 273 -6.65 7.24 16.94
C LEU A 273 -5.29 7.53 16.27
N ILE A 274 -5.29 7.87 14.98
CA ILE A 274 -4.04 8.17 14.26
C ILE A 274 -3.38 9.43 14.80
N LYS A 275 -4.17 10.47 15.08
CA LYS A 275 -3.68 11.71 15.68
C LYS A 275 -2.93 11.44 16.99
N LYS A 276 -3.47 10.62 17.90
CA LYS A 276 -2.81 10.24 19.15
C LYS A 276 -1.47 9.52 18.94
N VAL A 277 -1.35 8.70 17.89
CA VAL A 277 -0.07 8.05 17.56
C VAL A 277 0.96 9.08 17.08
N LEU A 278 0.54 10.02 16.23
CA LEU A 278 1.41 11.09 15.74
C LEU A 278 1.87 12.02 16.87
N GLU A 279 0.98 12.39 17.80
CA GLU A 279 1.31 13.19 18.99
C GLU A 279 2.35 12.49 19.89
N GLY A 280 2.36 11.15 19.91
CA GLY A 280 3.35 10.37 20.64
C GLY A 280 4.73 10.28 19.98
N LEU A 281 4.89 10.75 18.73
CA LEU A 281 6.17 10.80 18.02
C LEU A 281 6.87 12.16 18.11
N GLY A 282 6.18 13.18 18.65
CA GLY A 282 6.68 14.55 18.81
C GLY A 282 7.32 14.83 20.15
#